data_AF-A0A1J0M4M1-F1
#
_entry.id   AF-A0A1J0M4M1-F1
#
_cell.length_a   1.000
_cell.length_b   1.000
_cell.length_c   1.000
_cell.angle_alpha   90.00
_cell.angle_beta   90.00
_cell.angle_gamma   90.00
#
_symmetry.space_group_name_H-M   'P 1'
#
loop_
_entity.id
_entity.type
_entity.pdbx_description
1 polymer ?
#
loop_
_entity_poly.entity_id
_entity_poly.type
_entity_poly.pdbx_seq_one_letter_code
_entity_poly.pdbx_strand_id
1 'polypeptide(L)'
;ILYKDEEGTGADRRMSKRCKDKLNSLAISVMNQWPGILLRVTEAWDEDGHHDENSLHYEGRAVDITTSDKDRTKYGMLARLAVEAGFDWVSFESKTWVHCSVKSDSSEAAKSGGCFPADSLVTLRNGETRTMADLQIGDKVKVVDKSSGLVTFSDVITFLDRDPSKDTLYRVIQTDRPGYTATLTPQHVLYVSDTNSSFTDSRAMFASDVHTGQYLYTTVHDHDRETRLVPARVTGVSTVRKPGAVAPLTYHGTLVVDGVAASNYAVLDVDWVAHGVFAPLRWWHSIRQYLGAPAQTGLPTSDQIHWYPAFVYRITEPIVGSWYHADAIDV
;
A
#
# COMPACT_ATOMS: atom_id res chain seq x y z
N ILE A 1 15.63 11.03 -22.41
CA ILE A 1 16.67 10.49 -21.50
C ILE A 1 17.65 9.71 -22.35
N LEU A 2 18.95 9.93 -22.16
CA LEU A 2 20.04 9.18 -22.77
C LEU A 2 20.62 8.21 -21.73
N TYR A 3 20.78 6.93 -22.06
CA TYR A 3 21.39 5.94 -21.16
C TYR A 3 22.82 5.68 -21.62
N LYS A 4 23.74 5.45 -20.67
CA LYS A 4 25.15 5.14 -20.97
C LYS A 4 25.28 3.71 -21.46
N ASP A 5 24.66 2.78 -20.73
CA ASP A 5 24.49 1.36 -21.08
C ASP A 5 25.83 0.75 -21.56
N GLU A 6 26.88 0.93 -20.75
CA GLU A 6 28.23 0.48 -21.13
C GLU A 6 28.40 -1.02 -20.99
N GLU A 7 27.56 -1.65 -20.17
CA GLU A 7 27.42 -3.08 -19.96
C GLU A 7 26.75 -3.76 -21.18
N GLY A 8 25.92 -3.01 -21.92
CA GLY A 8 25.15 -3.53 -23.06
C GLY A 8 24.01 -4.47 -22.68
N THR A 9 23.68 -4.57 -21.39
CA THR A 9 22.64 -5.45 -20.83
C THR A 9 21.31 -4.73 -20.63
N GLY A 10 21.29 -3.41 -20.76
CA GLY A 10 20.14 -2.56 -20.42
C GLY A 10 19.91 -2.41 -18.92
N ALA A 11 20.89 -2.76 -18.07
CA ALA A 11 20.84 -2.60 -16.61
C ALA A 11 20.52 -1.15 -16.21
N ASP A 12 21.14 -0.21 -16.90
CA ASP A 12 20.94 1.24 -16.81
C ASP A 12 19.48 1.72 -16.99
N ARG A 13 18.62 0.87 -17.57
CA ARG A 13 17.20 1.17 -17.82
C ARG A 13 16.28 0.58 -16.76
N ARG A 14 16.81 -0.28 -15.87
CA ARG A 14 16.05 -0.95 -14.82
C ARG A 14 16.03 -0.08 -13.58
N MET A 15 14.83 0.19 -13.08
CA MET A 15 14.60 0.98 -11.88
C MET A 15 13.17 0.73 -11.37
N SER A 16 12.96 0.96 -10.07
CA SER A 16 11.65 0.97 -9.43
C SER A 16 10.70 1.97 -10.11
N LYS A 17 9.39 1.77 -9.93
CA LYS A 17 8.39 2.62 -10.57
C LYS A 17 8.52 4.07 -10.10
N ARG A 18 8.67 4.29 -8.79
CA ARG A 18 8.88 5.61 -8.22
C ARG A 18 10.10 6.28 -8.83
N CYS A 19 11.24 5.59 -8.91
CA CYS A 19 12.46 6.15 -9.51
C CYS A 19 12.21 6.58 -10.95
N LYS A 20 11.52 5.74 -11.75
CA LYS A 20 11.17 6.04 -13.14
C LYS A 20 10.27 7.28 -13.27
N ASP A 21 9.26 7.42 -12.41
CA ASP A 21 8.34 8.57 -12.44
C ASP A 21 9.07 9.88 -12.11
N LYS A 22 9.96 9.86 -11.12
CA LYS A 22 10.82 11.01 -10.76
C LYS A 22 11.82 11.36 -11.86
N LEU A 23 12.44 10.34 -12.45
CA LEU A 23 13.38 10.51 -13.56
C LEU A 23 12.72 11.11 -14.81
N ASN A 24 11.50 10.67 -15.15
CA ASN A 24 10.74 11.23 -16.25
C ASN A 24 10.37 12.70 -16.01
N SER A 25 9.97 13.03 -14.79
CA SER A 25 9.67 14.41 -14.38
C SER A 25 10.91 15.30 -14.48
N LEU A 26 12.05 14.80 -14.01
CA LEU A 26 13.34 15.50 -14.14
C LEU A 26 13.74 15.70 -15.61
N ALA A 27 13.53 14.70 -16.47
CA ALA A 27 13.88 14.82 -17.88
C ALA A 27 13.12 15.95 -18.58
N ILE A 28 11.84 16.17 -18.23
CA ILE A 28 11.05 17.31 -18.71
C ILE A 28 11.66 18.63 -18.24
N SER A 29 11.99 18.74 -16.94
CA SER A 29 12.63 19.93 -16.37
C SER A 29 13.98 20.25 -17.03
N VAL A 30 14.79 19.24 -17.32
CA VAL A 30 16.09 19.39 -17.99
C VAL A 30 15.92 19.95 -19.41
N MET A 31 14.98 19.40 -20.19
CA MET A 31 14.72 19.89 -21.55
C MET A 31 14.20 21.33 -21.57
N ASN A 32 13.41 21.72 -20.56
CA ASN A 32 12.91 23.09 -20.40
C ASN A 32 14.00 24.05 -19.93
N GLN A 33 14.88 23.60 -19.04
CA GLN A 33 15.97 24.41 -18.49
C GLN A 33 17.06 24.67 -19.53
N TRP A 34 17.36 23.69 -20.38
CA TRP A 34 18.39 23.78 -21.41
C TRP A 34 17.90 23.21 -22.75
N PRO A 35 17.45 24.07 -23.67
CA PRO A 35 17.00 23.65 -24.99
C PRO A 35 18.08 22.83 -25.73
N GLY A 36 17.72 21.65 -26.22
CA GLY A 36 18.62 20.74 -26.94
C GLY A 36 19.51 19.86 -26.07
N ILE A 37 19.44 19.97 -24.74
CA ILE A 37 20.15 19.09 -23.79
C ILE A 37 19.18 18.08 -23.20
N LEU A 38 19.60 16.82 -23.16
CA LEU A 38 18.83 15.74 -22.55
C LEU A 38 19.40 15.38 -21.18
N LEU A 39 18.54 14.87 -20.30
CA LEU A 39 18.98 14.14 -19.12
C LEU A 39 19.71 12.85 -19.56
N ARG A 40 20.86 12.59 -18.94
CA ARG A 40 21.65 11.39 -19.18
C ARG A 40 21.80 10.58 -17.88
N VAL A 41 21.53 9.29 -17.94
CA VAL A 41 21.77 8.33 -16.85
C VAL A 41 23.12 7.66 -17.11
N THR A 42 23.96 7.59 -16.09
CA THR A 42 25.23 6.85 -16.12
C THR A 42 25.15 5.49 -15.48
N GLU A 43 24.40 5.39 -14.38
CA GLU A 43 24.17 4.17 -13.63
C GLU A 43 22.73 4.18 -13.13
N ALA A 44 22.07 3.02 -13.10
CA ALA A 44 20.77 2.83 -12.46
C ALA A 44 20.77 1.57 -11.59
N TRP A 45 20.27 0.45 -12.10
CA TRP A 45 20.47 -0.83 -11.45
C TRP A 45 21.86 -1.36 -11.79
N ASP A 46 22.66 -1.63 -10.77
CA ASP A 46 24.02 -2.19 -10.92
C ASP A 46 23.99 -3.71 -10.71
N GLU A 47 24.61 -4.45 -11.62
CA GLU A 47 24.78 -5.90 -11.57
C GLU A 47 26.23 -6.35 -11.35
N ASP A 48 27.19 -5.42 -11.43
CA ASP A 48 28.62 -5.70 -11.48
C ASP A 48 29.33 -5.49 -10.12
N GLY A 49 28.61 -4.96 -9.12
CA GLY A 49 29.13 -4.81 -7.76
C GLY A 49 30.04 -3.59 -7.58
N HIS A 50 29.82 -2.52 -8.35
CA HIS A 50 30.67 -1.33 -8.37
C HIS A 50 30.37 -0.33 -7.25
N HIS A 51 29.34 -0.58 -6.45
CA HIS A 51 28.94 0.26 -5.31
C HIS A 51 29.16 -0.42 -3.95
N ASP A 52 29.13 0.37 -2.87
CA ASP A 52 29.12 -0.14 -1.50
C ASP A 52 27.99 -1.15 -1.27
N GLU A 53 28.21 -2.14 -0.40
CA GLU A 53 27.29 -3.29 -0.18
C GLU A 53 25.82 -2.89 0.05
N ASN A 54 25.57 -1.73 0.67
CA ASN A 54 24.22 -1.24 0.98
C ASN A 54 23.71 -0.17 0.00
N SER A 55 24.27 -0.11 -1.20
CA SER A 55 23.87 0.86 -2.22
C SER A 55 22.47 0.61 -2.76
N LEU A 56 21.66 1.66 -2.84
CA LEU A 56 20.31 1.61 -3.43
C LEU A 56 20.29 1.36 -4.95
N HIS A 57 21.46 1.38 -5.60
CA HIS A 57 21.60 0.94 -6.99
C HIS A 57 21.25 -0.56 -7.14
N TYR A 58 21.64 -1.40 -6.19
CA TYR A 58 21.31 -2.84 -6.23
C TYR A 58 19.81 -3.13 -6.10
N GLU A 59 19.05 -2.21 -5.52
CA GLU A 59 17.59 -2.28 -5.43
C GLU A 59 16.87 -1.61 -6.63
N GLY A 60 17.62 -1.04 -7.59
CA GLY A 60 17.06 -0.25 -8.68
C GLY A 60 16.34 1.02 -8.18
N ARG A 61 16.78 1.56 -7.04
CA ARG A 61 16.18 2.73 -6.38
C ARG A 61 17.08 3.97 -6.41
N ALA A 62 18.23 3.87 -7.05
CA ALA A 62 19.12 4.99 -7.28
C ALA A 62 19.45 5.14 -8.77
N VAL A 63 19.87 6.34 -9.13
CA VAL A 63 20.39 6.71 -10.45
C VAL A 63 21.50 7.73 -10.27
N ASP A 64 22.58 7.53 -11.02
CA ASP A 64 23.59 8.55 -11.22
C ASP A 64 23.33 9.24 -12.55
N ILE A 65 23.27 10.57 -12.53
CA ILE A 65 22.83 11.37 -13.66
C ILE A 65 23.79 12.50 -14.03
N THR A 66 23.80 12.83 -15.32
CA THR A 66 24.49 13.96 -15.91
C THR A 66 23.60 14.66 -16.94
N THR A 67 24.06 15.79 -17.48
CA THR A 67 23.52 16.32 -18.75
C THR A 67 24.14 15.57 -19.94
N SER A 68 23.44 15.53 -21.08
CA SER A 68 23.91 14.82 -22.28
C SER A 68 25.18 15.41 -22.88
N ASP A 69 25.41 16.71 -22.70
CA ASP A 69 26.62 17.43 -23.12
C ASP A 69 27.79 17.28 -22.13
N LYS A 70 27.56 16.62 -20.97
CA LYS A 70 28.54 16.36 -19.91
C LYS A 70 29.21 17.63 -19.35
N ASP A 71 28.52 18.78 -19.42
CA ASP A 71 29.00 20.04 -18.87
C ASP A 71 28.79 20.10 -17.36
N ARG A 72 29.90 19.93 -16.61
CA ARG A 72 29.90 19.90 -15.14
C ARG A 72 29.41 21.20 -14.49
N THR A 73 29.48 22.34 -15.19
CA THR A 73 28.98 23.61 -14.65
C THR A 73 27.46 23.59 -14.48
N LYS A 74 26.75 22.69 -15.19
CA LYS A 74 25.30 22.51 -15.10
C LYS A 74 24.87 21.61 -13.93
N TYR A 75 25.77 20.83 -13.34
CA TYR A 75 25.38 19.76 -12.41
C TYR A 75 24.81 20.28 -11.09
N GLY A 76 25.24 21.45 -10.61
CA GLY A 76 24.61 22.07 -9.43
C GLY A 76 23.13 22.41 -9.68
N MET A 77 22.82 22.96 -10.85
CA MET A 77 21.42 23.20 -11.25
C MET A 77 20.68 21.89 -11.54
N LEU A 78 21.33 20.89 -12.14
CA LEU A 78 20.74 19.56 -12.36
C LEU A 78 20.32 18.92 -11.03
N ALA A 79 21.17 19.00 -9.99
CA ALA A 79 20.85 18.53 -8.66
C ALA A 79 19.64 19.26 -8.06
N ARG A 80 19.58 20.59 -8.25
CA ARG A 80 18.41 21.38 -7.84
C ARG A 80 17.13 20.91 -8.54
N LEU A 81 17.18 20.70 -9.85
CA LEU A 81 16.03 20.19 -10.61
C LEU A 81 15.62 18.78 -10.15
N ALA A 82 16.57 17.93 -9.74
CA ALA A 82 16.27 16.60 -9.21
C ALA A 82 15.51 16.68 -7.87
N VAL A 83 15.88 17.61 -7.00
CA VAL A 83 15.11 17.90 -5.77
C VAL A 83 13.69 18.34 -6.12
N GLU A 84 13.53 19.24 -7.10
CA GLU A 84 12.21 19.74 -7.53
C GLU A 84 11.37 18.69 -8.27
N ALA A 85 12.01 17.75 -8.97
CA ALA A 85 11.37 16.57 -9.53
C ALA A 85 10.86 15.60 -8.44
N GLY A 86 11.31 15.77 -7.20
CA GLY A 86 10.84 15.04 -6.03
C GLY A 86 11.56 13.73 -5.77
N PHE A 87 12.85 13.64 -6.14
CA PHE A 87 13.72 12.59 -5.60
C PHE A 87 13.83 12.72 -4.08
N ASP A 88 13.91 11.59 -3.37
CA ASP A 88 13.88 11.58 -1.90
C ASP A 88 15.23 11.97 -1.30
N TRP A 89 16.31 11.66 -2.01
CA TRP A 89 17.65 12.08 -1.67
C TRP A 89 18.42 12.45 -2.92
N VAL A 90 19.14 13.56 -2.87
CA VAL A 90 19.99 14.05 -3.96
C VAL A 90 21.33 14.44 -3.36
N SER A 91 22.40 13.84 -3.84
CA SER A 91 23.76 14.17 -3.44
C SER A 91 24.61 14.59 -4.63
N PHE A 92 25.42 15.62 -4.39
CA PHE A 92 26.35 16.19 -5.34
C PHE A 92 27.74 16.25 -4.72
N GLU A 93 28.30 15.09 -4.38
CA GLU A 93 29.58 14.97 -3.68
C GLU A 93 30.77 14.85 -4.64
N SER A 94 30.66 14.07 -5.72
CA SER A 94 31.81 13.71 -6.57
C SER A 94 32.16 14.72 -7.68
N LYS A 95 31.35 15.79 -7.86
CA LYS A 95 31.44 16.78 -8.98
C LYS A 95 31.43 16.18 -10.40
N THR A 96 31.26 14.87 -10.54
CA THR A 96 31.34 14.12 -11.80
C THR A 96 29.98 13.59 -12.25
N TRP A 97 29.04 13.44 -11.32
CA TRP A 97 27.63 13.16 -11.55
C TRP A 97 26.80 13.68 -10.36
N VAL A 98 25.48 13.65 -10.49
CA VAL A 98 24.55 13.85 -9.37
C VAL A 98 23.95 12.49 -9.05
N HIS A 99 24.07 12.06 -7.79
CA HIS A 99 23.40 10.86 -7.32
C HIS A 99 21.98 11.22 -6.86
N CYS A 100 21.00 10.45 -7.30
CA CYS A 100 19.62 10.61 -6.86
C CYS A 100 19.05 9.25 -6.46
N SER A 101 18.34 9.19 -5.34
CA SER A 101 17.67 7.97 -4.91
C SER A 101 16.27 8.23 -4.40
N VAL A 102 15.48 7.16 -4.38
CA VAL A 102 14.10 7.16 -3.92
C VAL A 102 13.91 6.19 -2.77
N LYS A 103 12.91 6.48 -1.92
CA LYS A 103 12.33 5.52 -1.00
C LYS A 103 11.72 4.35 -1.78
N SER A 104 11.49 3.22 -1.11
CA SER A 104 10.88 2.04 -1.73
C SER A 104 9.48 2.35 -2.26
N ASP A 105 9.04 1.64 -3.30
CA ASP A 105 7.68 1.76 -3.84
C ASP A 105 6.60 1.46 -2.76
N SER A 106 6.94 0.66 -1.73
CA SER A 106 6.08 0.40 -0.57
C SER A 106 5.83 1.63 0.32
N SER A 107 6.77 2.58 0.38
CA SER A 107 6.65 3.81 1.20
C SER A 107 5.65 4.84 0.65
N GLU A 108 5.44 4.89 -0.66
CA GLU A 108 4.39 5.72 -1.28
C GLU A 108 3.03 5.05 -1.16
N ALA A 109 2.99 3.73 -1.26
CA ALA A 109 1.79 2.95 -1.01
C ALA A 109 1.32 3.11 0.46
N ALA A 110 2.26 3.24 1.41
CA ALA A 110 1.96 3.55 2.81
C ALA A 110 1.25 4.92 3.02
N LYS A 111 1.38 5.87 2.08
CA LYS A 111 0.68 7.17 2.16
C LYS A 111 -0.81 7.10 1.82
N SER A 112 -1.26 6.12 1.03
CA SER A 112 -2.67 6.05 0.61
C SER A 112 -3.57 5.32 1.59
N GLY A 113 -3.02 4.73 2.66
CA GLY A 113 -3.74 3.67 3.37
C GLY A 113 -4.01 2.48 2.43
N GLY A 114 -4.43 1.36 2.99
CA GLY A 114 -4.64 0.13 2.23
C GLY A 114 -6.09 0.06 1.83
N CYS A 115 -6.31 -0.30 0.57
CA CYS A 115 -7.63 -0.25 -0.04
C CYS A 115 -7.97 -1.58 -0.73
N PHE A 116 -9.26 -1.76 -0.97
CA PHE A 116 -9.83 -2.78 -1.83
C PHE A 116 -10.28 -2.13 -3.15
N PRO A 117 -10.34 -2.89 -4.26
CA PRO A 117 -10.87 -2.40 -5.53
C PRO A 117 -12.39 -2.21 -5.44
N ALA A 118 -12.94 -1.40 -6.34
CA ALA A 118 -14.35 -1.04 -6.34
C ALA A 118 -15.29 -2.25 -6.47
N ASP A 119 -14.85 -3.28 -7.20
CA ASP A 119 -15.60 -4.49 -7.54
C ASP A 119 -15.51 -5.62 -6.49
N SER A 120 -14.64 -5.49 -5.48
CA SER A 120 -14.53 -6.48 -4.41
C SER A 120 -15.84 -6.59 -3.62
N LEU A 121 -16.12 -7.79 -3.12
CA LEU A 121 -17.40 -8.14 -2.51
C LEU A 121 -17.28 -8.33 -1.00
N VAL A 122 -18.26 -7.81 -0.26
CA VAL A 122 -18.49 -8.11 1.15
C VAL A 122 -19.84 -8.79 1.33
N THR A 123 -19.95 -9.68 2.32
CA THR A 123 -21.24 -10.30 2.69
C THR A 123 -21.90 -9.50 3.81
N LEU A 124 -23.16 -9.13 3.62
CA LEU A 124 -23.99 -8.44 4.62
C LEU A 124 -24.65 -9.45 5.58
N ARG A 125 -25.17 -8.96 6.71
CA ARG A 125 -25.87 -9.78 7.72
C ARG A 125 -27.09 -10.52 7.19
N ASN A 126 -27.77 -9.97 6.19
CA ASN A 126 -28.91 -10.61 5.53
C ASN A 126 -28.50 -11.68 4.50
N GLY A 127 -27.21 -11.92 4.31
CA GLY A 127 -26.66 -12.88 3.34
C GLY A 127 -26.43 -12.32 1.94
N GLU A 128 -26.88 -11.11 1.64
CA GLU A 128 -26.60 -10.45 0.37
C GLU A 128 -25.13 -10.07 0.24
N THR A 129 -24.63 -10.00 -0.99
CA THR A 129 -23.32 -9.43 -1.29
C THR A 129 -23.44 -7.98 -1.73
N ARG A 130 -22.45 -7.17 -1.39
CA ARG A 130 -22.35 -5.77 -1.80
C ARG A 130 -20.93 -5.48 -2.29
N THR A 131 -20.81 -4.69 -3.35
CA THR A 131 -19.50 -4.24 -3.83
C THR A 131 -18.91 -3.21 -2.87
N MET A 132 -17.58 -3.04 -2.88
CA MET A 132 -16.92 -1.96 -2.15
C MET A 132 -17.40 -0.58 -2.60
N ALA A 133 -17.65 -0.40 -3.90
CA ALA A 133 -18.17 0.84 -4.45
C ALA A 133 -19.55 1.22 -3.88
N ASP A 134 -20.41 0.22 -3.64
CA ASP A 134 -21.77 0.41 -3.16
C ASP A 134 -21.90 0.32 -1.64
N LEU A 135 -20.85 -0.10 -0.93
CA LEU A 135 -20.84 -0.26 0.52
C LEU A 135 -21.18 1.05 1.23
N GLN A 136 -22.04 0.99 2.25
CA GLN A 136 -22.59 2.17 2.92
C GLN A 136 -22.23 2.20 4.42
N ILE A 137 -22.22 3.41 4.99
CA ILE A 137 -22.13 3.55 6.45
C ILE A 137 -23.42 2.98 7.06
N GLY A 138 -23.27 2.18 8.11
CA GLY A 138 -24.36 1.45 8.78
C GLY A 138 -24.61 0.04 8.24
N ASP A 139 -23.98 -0.34 7.13
CA ASP A 139 -24.04 -1.73 6.67
C ASP A 139 -23.38 -2.66 7.71
N LYS A 140 -24.05 -3.79 8.01
CA LYS A 140 -23.50 -4.84 8.87
C LYS A 140 -22.83 -5.89 8.00
N VAL A 141 -21.51 -5.85 7.94
CA VAL A 141 -20.67 -6.74 7.11
C VAL A 141 -20.09 -7.88 7.92
N LYS A 142 -19.78 -8.98 7.22
CA LYS A 142 -19.10 -10.15 7.79
C LYS A 142 -17.67 -9.77 8.19
N VAL A 143 -17.29 -10.11 9.42
CA VAL A 143 -15.99 -9.83 10.02
C VAL A 143 -15.48 -11.04 10.79
N VAL A 144 -14.23 -10.97 11.24
CA VAL A 144 -13.60 -12.00 12.08
C VAL A 144 -13.27 -11.40 13.44
N ASP A 145 -13.75 -12.03 14.51
CA ASP A 145 -13.30 -11.71 15.85
C ASP A 145 -11.87 -12.25 16.05
N LYS A 146 -10.90 -11.35 16.25
CA LYS A 146 -9.49 -11.75 16.29
C LYS A 146 -9.17 -12.68 17.46
N SER A 147 -9.79 -12.45 18.61
CA SER A 147 -9.53 -13.22 19.83
C SER A 147 -10.03 -14.65 19.77
N SER A 148 -11.17 -14.88 19.12
CA SER A 148 -11.81 -16.20 19.06
C SER A 148 -11.66 -16.89 17.69
N GLY A 149 -11.29 -16.14 16.65
CA GLY A 149 -11.30 -16.61 15.25
C GLY A 149 -12.71 -16.83 14.69
N LEU A 150 -13.76 -16.45 15.42
CA LEU A 150 -15.16 -16.66 15.02
C LEU A 150 -15.60 -15.61 13.99
N VAL A 151 -16.43 -16.04 13.05
CA VAL A 151 -17.04 -15.14 12.07
C VAL A 151 -18.29 -14.51 12.67
N THR A 152 -18.40 -13.18 12.60
CA THR A 152 -19.54 -12.42 13.10
C THR A 152 -19.90 -11.27 12.15
N PHE A 153 -20.76 -10.35 12.56
CA PHE A 153 -21.14 -9.17 11.79
C PHE A 153 -20.87 -7.88 12.56
N SER A 154 -20.36 -6.86 11.86
CA SER A 154 -20.02 -5.56 12.45
C SER A 154 -20.47 -4.42 11.56
N ASP A 155 -20.85 -3.29 12.17
CA ASP A 155 -21.22 -2.07 11.46
C ASP A 155 -20.01 -1.45 10.75
N VAL A 156 -20.20 -1.04 9.50
CA VAL A 156 -19.33 -0.08 8.82
C VAL A 156 -19.61 1.29 9.42
N ILE A 157 -18.65 1.82 10.18
CA ILE A 157 -18.81 3.07 10.92
C ILE A 157 -18.39 4.30 10.11
N THR A 158 -17.44 4.16 9.19
CA THR A 158 -16.99 5.20 8.24
C THR A 158 -16.08 4.56 7.18
N PHE A 159 -15.52 5.37 6.29
CA PHE A 159 -14.44 5.00 5.37
C PHE A 159 -13.16 5.77 5.72
N LEU A 160 -12.00 5.13 5.58
CA LEU A 160 -10.67 5.73 5.73
C LEU A 160 -10.19 6.37 4.41
N ASP A 161 -10.53 5.74 3.28
CA ASP A 161 -10.37 6.25 1.93
C ASP A 161 -11.56 5.75 1.08
N ARG A 162 -12.00 6.55 0.12
CA ARG A 162 -13.08 6.20 -0.81
C ARG A 162 -13.00 7.02 -2.10
N ASP A 163 -12.43 6.41 -3.12
CA ASP A 163 -12.53 6.85 -4.51
C ASP A 163 -12.80 5.63 -5.41
N PRO A 164 -14.07 5.34 -5.75
CA PRO A 164 -14.44 4.20 -6.59
C PRO A 164 -13.89 4.26 -8.02
N SER A 165 -13.37 5.41 -8.46
CA SER A 165 -12.90 5.64 -9.83
C SER A 165 -11.37 5.64 -9.97
N LYS A 166 -10.64 5.72 -8.86
CA LYS A 166 -9.18 5.79 -8.84
C LYS A 166 -8.53 4.56 -9.47
N ASP A 167 -7.72 4.75 -10.49
CA ASP A 167 -6.90 3.66 -11.04
C ASP A 167 -5.77 3.31 -10.07
N THR A 168 -5.84 2.10 -9.49
CA THR A 168 -4.95 1.67 -8.40
C THR A 168 -4.30 0.33 -8.74
N LEU A 169 -3.05 0.16 -8.31
CA LEU A 169 -2.32 -1.10 -8.43
C LEU A 169 -2.62 -2.01 -7.23
N TYR A 170 -3.05 -3.22 -7.52
CA TYR A 170 -3.43 -4.24 -6.56
C TYR A 170 -2.51 -5.45 -6.62
N ARG A 171 -2.28 -6.09 -5.47
CA ARG A 171 -1.82 -7.48 -5.36
C ARG A 171 -3.01 -8.40 -5.49
N VAL A 172 -2.85 -9.48 -6.26
CA VAL A 172 -3.83 -10.56 -6.39
C VAL A 172 -3.20 -11.82 -5.81
N ILE A 173 -3.72 -12.26 -4.68
CA ILE A 173 -3.22 -13.44 -3.95
C ILE A 173 -4.23 -14.56 -4.13
N GLN A 174 -3.86 -15.52 -4.97
CA GLN A 174 -4.68 -16.68 -5.30
C GLN A 174 -4.48 -17.77 -4.26
N THR A 175 -5.58 -18.39 -3.84
CA THR A 175 -5.54 -19.55 -2.95
C THR A 175 -5.86 -20.85 -3.70
N ASP A 176 -5.58 -21.98 -3.07
CA ASP A 176 -5.96 -23.31 -3.53
C ASP A 176 -7.48 -23.56 -3.56
N ARG A 177 -8.27 -22.57 -3.10
CA ARG A 177 -9.72 -22.57 -3.13
C ARG A 177 -10.24 -21.66 -4.25
N PRO A 178 -10.87 -22.24 -5.29
CA PRO A 178 -11.45 -21.45 -6.37
C PRO A 178 -12.45 -20.42 -5.86
N GLY A 179 -12.33 -19.17 -6.35
CA GLY A 179 -13.21 -18.06 -5.95
C GLY A 179 -12.79 -17.32 -4.67
N TYR A 180 -11.81 -17.82 -3.92
CA TYR A 180 -11.28 -17.15 -2.73
C TYR A 180 -9.93 -16.53 -3.04
N THR A 181 -9.95 -15.29 -3.53
CA THR A 181 -8.76 -14.56 -3.97
C THR A 181 -8.74 -13.20 -3.29
N ALA A 182 -7.62 -12.86 -2.68
CA ALA A 182 -7.47 -11.56 -2.03
C ALA A 182 -6.95 -10.54 -3.05
N THR A 183 -7.73 -9.50 -3.34
CA THR A 183 -7.32 -8.38 -4.19
C THR A 183 -7.28 -7.09 -3.38
N LEU A 184 -6.08 -6.59 -3.09
CA LEU A 184 -5.86 -5.47 -2.17
C LEU A 184 -4.53 -4.79 -2.45
N THR A 185 -4.39 -3.53 -2.05
CA THR A 185 -3.16 -2.77 -2.25
C THR A 185 -1.98 -3.42 -1.50
N PRO A 186 -0.72 -3.28 -1.96
CA PRO A 186 0.44 -3.95 -1.37
C PRO A 186 0.62 -3.79 0.16
N GLN A 187 0.24 -2.65 0.70
CA GLN A 187 0.33 -2.26 2.11
C GLN A 187 -0.88 -2.71 2.96
N HIS A 188 -1.89 -3.32 2.36
CA HIS A 188 -3.06 -3.74 3.13
C HIS A 188 -2.71 -5.00 3.94
N VAL A 189 -3.09 -5.02 5.21
CA VAL A 189 -2.70 -6.09 6.14
C VAL A 189 -3.65 -7.28 6.03
N LEU A 190 -3.07 -8.46 5.85
CA LEU A 190 -3.73 -9.77 5.88
C LEU A 190 -3.32 -10.57 7.11
N TYR A 191 -4.13 -11.57 7.44
CA TYR A 191 -3.81 -12.59 8.43
C TYR A 191 -3.19 -13.80 7.73
N VAL A 192 -1.95 -14.11 8.07
CA VAL A 192 -1.12 -15.09 7.37
C VAL A 192 -0.53 -16.09 8.35
N SER A 193 -0.38 -17.35 7.92
CA SER A 193 0.41 -18.37 8.63
C SER A 193 1.34 -19.08 7.67
N ASP A 194 2.51 -19.48 8.14
CA ASP A 194 3.46 -20.30 7.39
C ASP A 194 3.07 -21.80 7.45
N THR A 195 2.06 -22.15 8.27
CA THR A 195 1.56 -23.52 8.43
C THR A 195 0.04 -23.59 8.32
N ASN A 196 -0.50 -24.79 8.15
CA ASN A 196 -1.94 -25.04 8.19
C ASN A 196 -2.43 -25.00 9.66
N SER A 197 -2.50 -23.79 10.23
CA SER A 197 -2.86 -23.53 11.63
C SER A 197 -4.20 -22.80 11.76
N SER A 198 -4.67 -22.62 12.99
CA SER A 198 -5.91 -21.89 13.27
C SER A 198 -5.73 -20.38 13.02
N PHE A 199 -6.84 -19.63 12.88
CA PHE A 199 -6.78 -18.18 12.68
C PHE A 199 -6.07 -17.45 13.83
N THR A 200 -6.25 -17.93 15.07
CA THR A 200 -5.63 -17.31 16.25
C THR A 200 -4.11 -17.47 16.28
N ASP A 201 -3.55 -18.39 15.49
CA ASP A 201 -2.10 -18.59 15.33
C ASP A 201 -1.53 -17.76 14.17
N SER A 202 -2.36 -16.94 13.50
CA SER A 202 -1.94 -16.10 12.39
C SER A 202 -1.17 -14.87 12.87
N ARG A 203 -0.36 -14.32 11.97
CA ARG A 203 0.29 -13.01 12.14
C ARG A 203 -0.24 -12.02 11.11
N ALA A 204 -0.24 -10.75 11.51
CA ALA A 204 -0.45 -9.66 10.58
C ALA A 204 0.74 -9.60 9.60
N MET A 205 0.44 -9.35 8.32
CA MET A 205 1.45 -9.21 7.27
C MET A 205 0.93 -8.31 6.15
N PHE A 206 1.81 -7.51 5.57
CA PHE A 206 1.48 -6.77 4.35
C PHE A 206 1.30 -7.68 3.15
N ALA A 207 0.35 -7.34 2.28
CA ALA A 207 0.12 -8.08 1.05
C ALA A 207 1.31 -8.14 0.10
N SER A 208 2.24 -7.19 0.18
CA SER A 208 3.51 -7.20 -0.55
C SER A 208 4.41 -8.36 -0.16
N ASP A 209 4.30 -8.81 1.09
CA ASP A 209 5.20 -9.76 1.72
C ASP A 209 4.57 -11.17 1.75
N VAL A 210 3.34 -11.31 1.25
CA VAL A 210 2.71 -12.62 1.07
C VAL A 210 3.33 -13.34 -0.12
N HIS A 211 3.72 -14.58 0.08
CA HIS A 211 4.31 -15.44 -0.94
C HIS A 211 3.70 -16.85 -0.96
N THR A 212 3.88 -17.54 -2.08
CA THR A 212 3.34 -18.88 -2.31
C THR A 212 3.78 -19.87 -1.25
N GLY A 213 2.88 -20.75 -0.83
CA GLY A 213 3.14 -21.75 0.22
C GLY A 213 2.60 -21.36 1.60
N GLN A 214 2.39 -20.06 1.86
CA GLN A 214 1.73 -19.57 3.07
C GLN A 214 0.21 -19.82 3.04
N TYR A 215 -0.48 -19.53 4.13
CA TYR A 215 -1.91 -19.73 4.30
C TYR A 215 -2.61 -18.41 4.63
N LEU A 216 -3.70 -18.15 3.90
CA LEU A 216 -4.69 -17.12 4.23
C LEU A 216 -5.94 -17.76 4.84
N TYR A 217 -6.79 -16.98 5.49
CA TYR A 217 -8.00 -17.50 6.12
C TYR A 217 -9.24 -17.14 5.31
N THR A 218 -9.96 -18.17 4.86
CA THR A 218 -11.13 -18.06 3.98
C THR A 218 -12.38 -18.54 4.69
N THR A 219 -13.51 -17.93 4.37
CA THR A 219 -14.80 -18.31 4.92
C THR A 219 -15.42 -19.49 4.17
N VAL A 220 -15.93 -20.49 4.89
CA VAL A 220 -16.66 -21.62 4.31
C VAL A 220 -18.10 -21.58 4.77
N HIS A 221 -19.01 -21.66 3.81
CA HIS A 221 -20.41 -21.97 4.07
C HIS A 221 -20.55 -23.50 4.15
N ASP A 222 -20.92 -24.00 5.32
CA ASP A 222 -21.36 -25.38 5.49
C ASP A 222 -22.89 -25.38 5.40
N HIS A 223 -23.46 -26.35 4.70
CA HIS A 223 -24.86 -26.31 4.21
C HIS A 223 -25.94 -26.16 5.30
N ASP A 224 -25.58 -26.29 6.59
CA ASP A 224 -26.47 -26.10 7.75
C ASP A 224 -25.73 -25.55 9.01
N ARG A 225 -24.54 -24.91 8.88
CA ARG A 225 -23.78 -24.41 10.05
C ARG A 225 -23.24 -22.98 9.89
N GLU A 226 -22.88 -22.41 11.05
CA GLU A 226 -22.15 -21.15 11.19
C GLU A 226 -20.97 -21.08 10.20
N THR A 227 -20.82 -19.92 9.57
CA THR A 227 -19.66 -19.64 8.70
C THR A 227 -18.39 -19.77 9.53
N ARG A 228 -17.46 -20.63 9.11
CA ARG A 228 -16.17 -20.80 9.78
C ARG A 228 -15.02 -20.34 8.90
N LEU A 229 -13.93 -19.94 9.52
CA LEU A 229 -12.66 -19.72 8.82
C LEU A 229 -11.93 -21.03 8.66
N VAL A 230 -11.27 -21.17 7.51
CA VAL A 230 -10.29 -22.23 7.28
C VAL A 230 -9.07 -21.68 6.57
N PRO A 231 -7.88 -22.20 6.88
CA PRO A 231 -6.68 -21.88 6.14
C PRO A 231 -6.80 -22.37 4.68
N ALA A 232 -6.37 -21.53 3.76
CA ALA A 232 -6.32 -21.78 2.32
C ALA A 232 -4.92 -21.42 1.84
N ARG A 233 -4.27 -22.35 1.15
CA ARG A 233 -2.86 -22.21 0.77
C ARG A 233 -2.73 -21.24 -0.39
N VAL A 234 -1.78 -20.31 -0.31
CA VAL A 234 -1.44 -19.39 -1.39
C VAL A 234 -0.75 -20.16 -2.51
N THR A 235 -1.35 -20.15 -3.69
CA THR A 235 -0.85 -20.84 -4.89
C THR A 235 -0.21 -19.89 -5.90
N GLY A 236 -0.53 -18.59 -5.83
CA GLY A 236 0.00 -17.60 -6.76
C GLY A 236 -0.12 -16.18 -6.23
N VAL A 237 0.85 -15.34 -6.58
CA VAL A 237 0.85 -13.91 -6.27
C VAL A 237 1.14 -13.16 -7.56
N SER A 238 0.28 -12.21 -7.90
CA SER A 238 0.42 -11.38 -9.10
C SER A 238 -0.04 -9.95 -8.83
N THR A 239 -0.02 -9.11 -9.86
CA THR A 239 -0.47 -7.72 -9.77
C THR A 239 -1.44 -7.37 -10.87
N VAL A 240 -2.39 -6.48 -10.56
CA VAL A 240 -3.38 -6.00 -11.52
C VAL A 240 -3.68 -4.52 -11.27
N ARG A 241 -4.01 -3.76 -12.31
CA ARG A 241 -4.61 -2.44 -12.17
C ARG A 241 -6.13 -2.56 -12.23
N LYS A 242 -6.81 -1.97 -11.26
CA LYS A 242 -8.27 -1.95 -11.19
C LYS A 242 -8.75 -0.58 -10.70
N PRO A 243 -9.97 -0.17 -11.10
CA PRO A 243 -10.58 1.02 -10.54
C PRO A 243 -10.98 0.79 -9.08
N GLY A 244 -10.98 1.87 -8.33
CA GLY A 244 -11.36 1.91 -6.94
C GLY A 244 -10.17 2.11 -6.03
N ALA A 245 -10.44 2.72 -4.89
CA ALA A 245 -9.65 2.70 -3.68
C ALA A 245 -10.64 2.91 -2.53
N VAL A 246 -11.10 1.81 -1.94
CA VAL A 246 -12.10 1.85 -0.87
C VAL A 246 -11.57 1.15 0.36
N ALA A 247 -11.58 1.85 1.49
CA ALA A 247 -11.09 1.35 2.77
C ALA A 247 -12.18 1.54 3.85
N PRO A 248 -13.13 0.61 4.00
CA PRO A 248 -14.16 0.72 5.03
C PRO A 248 -13.56 0.50 6.42
N LEU A 249 -14.06 1.24 7.40
CA LEU A 249 -13.78 1.02 8.82
C LEU A 249 -15.00 0.36 9.47
N THR A 250 -14.87 -0.90 9.81
CA THR A 250 -15.81 -1.62 10.69
C THR A 250 -15.48 -1.36 12.17
N TYR A 251 -16.49 -1.50 13.04
CA TYR A 251 -16.29 -1.36 14.48
C TYR A 251 -15.28 -2.38 15.05
N HIS A 252 -15.34 -3.63 14.57
CA HIS A 252 -14.45 -4.73 15.00
C HIS A 252 -12.99 -4.61 14.52
N GLY A 253 -12.70 -3.76 13.52
CA GLY A 253 -11.33 -3.60 13.01
C GLY A 253 -10.86 -4.72 12.05
N THR A 254 -11.76 -5.60 11.63
CA THR A 254 -11.54 -6.64 10.61
C THR A 254 -12.68 -6.67 9.59
N LEU A 255 -12.44 -7.37 8.49
CA LEU A 255 -13.36 -7.49 7.37
C LEU A 255 -13.16 -8.82 6.65
N VAL A 256 -14.21 -9.35 6.05
CA VAL A 256 -14.11 -10.44 5.06
C VAL A 256 -14.43 -9.90 3.68
N VAL A 257 -13.46 -9.93 2.78
CA VAL A 257 -13.56 -9.43 1.39
C VAL A 257 -13.24 -10.56 0.43
N ASP A 258 -14.11 -10.77 -0.56
CA ASP A 258 -13.97 -11.87 -1.53
C ASP A 258 -13.78 -13.24 -0.83
N GLY A 259 -14.42 -13.37 0.34
CA GLY A 259 -14.34 -14.54 1.19
C GLY A 259 -13.06 -14.68 2.02
N VAL A 260 -12.11 -13.75 1.94
CA VAL A 260 -10.81 -13.75 2.65
C VAL A 260 -10.83 -12.77 3.82
N ALA A 261 -10.29 -13.18 4.97
CA ALA A 261 -10.14 -12.32 6.14
C ALA A 261 -9.01 -11.30 5.97
N ALA A 262 -9.30 -10.04 6.24
CA ALA A 262 -8.36 -8.93 6.16
C ALA A 262 -8.54 -7.98 7.36
N SER A 263 -7.50 -7.19 7.63
CA SER A 263 -7.58 -6.07 8.57
C SER A 263 -8.37 -4.91 7.96
N ASN A 264 -8.90 -3.99 8.78
CA ASN A 264 -9.36 -2.69 8.27
C ASN A 264 -8.22 -1.69 8.10
N TYR A 265 -7.03 -2.04 8.59
CA TYR A 265 -5.87 -1.17 8.67
C TYR A 265 -4.77 -1.63 7.72
N ALA A 266 -3.90 -0.69 7.36
CA ALA A 266 -2.93 -0.88 6.31
C ALA A 266 -1.56 -0.28 6.58
N VAL A 267 -1.31 0.16 7.81
CA VAL A 267 -0.07 0.87 8.16
C VAL A 267 0.49 0.42 9.51
N LEU A 268 -0.29 -0.28 10.34
CA LEU A 268 0.14 -0.61 11.70
C LEU A 268 0.17 -2.12 11.88
N ASP A 269 1.39 -2.64 12.07
CA ASP A 269 1.71 -4.01 12.46
C ASP A 269 1.45 -4.27 13.96
N VAL A 270 0.65 -3.39 14.58
CA VAL A 270 0.25 -3.50 15.99
C VAL A 270 -1.18 -3.01 16.13
N ASP A 271 -2.08 -3.98 16.14
CA ASP A 271 -3.53 -3.81 16.22
C ASP A 271 -3.97 -2.90 17.38
N TRP A 272 -3.21 -2.87 18.49
CA TRP A 272 -3.51 -2.02 19.64
C TRP A 272 -3.31 -0.52 19.34
N VAL A 273 -2.30 -0.16 18.54
CA VAL A 273 -2.05 1.24 18.15
C VAL A 273 -3.15 1.71 17.23
N ALA A 274 -3.51 0.91 16.22
CA ALA A 274 -4.60 1.23 15.31
C ALA A 274 -5.94 1.33 16.06
N HIS A 275 -6.21 0.40 16.98
CA HIS A 275 -7.40 0.46 17.81
C HIS A 275 -7.42 1.69 18.73
N GLY A 276 -6.30 2.06 19.34
CA GLY A 276 -6.18 3.25 20.17
C GLY A 276 -6.36 4.54 19.39
N VAL A 277 -5.69 4.67 18.24
CA VAL A 277 -5.78 5.84 17.36
C VAL A 277 -7.20 6.04 16.84
N PHE A 278 -7.93 4.97 16.51
CA PHE A 278 -9.31 5.08 16.06
C PHE A 278 -10.35 4.88 17.18
N ALA A 279 -9.94 4.80 18.46
CA ALA A 279 -10.85 4.67 19.61
C ALA A 279 -11.81 5.86 19.76
N PRO A 280 -11.40 7.13 19.52
CA PRO A 280 -12.32 8.27 19.60
C PRO A 280 -13.49 8.18 18.62
N LEU A 281 -13.26 7.66 17.41
CA LEU A 281 -14.33 7.44 16.41
C LEU A 281 -15.33 6.38 16.88
N ARG A 282 -14.83 5.26 17.42
CA ARG A 282 -15.69 4.19 17.96
C ARG A 282 -16.51 4.70 19.13
N TRP A 283 -15.88 5.44 20.04
CA TRP A 283 -16.56 6.00 21.21
C TRP A 283 -17.62 7.02 20.81
N TRP A 284 -17.32 7.89 19.84
CA TRP A 284 -18.30 8.83 19.28
C TRP A 284 -19.50 8.11 18.65
N HIS A 285 -19.25 7.05 17.88
CA HIS A 285 -20.32 6.21 17.33
C HIS A 285 -21.18 5.59 18.44
N SER A 286 -20.56 5.02 19.48
CA SER A 286 -21.27 4.45 20.64
C SER A 286 -22.11 5.48 21.40
N ILE A 287 -21.59 6.71 21.60
CA ILE A 287 -22.35 7.81 22.23
C ILE A 287 -23.56 8.19 21.38
N ARG A 288 -23.40 8.32 20.06
CA ARG A 288 -24.51 8.67 19.17
C ARG A 288 -25.60 7.62 19.17
N GLN A 289 -25.24 6.34 19.19
CA GLN A 289 -26.20 5.24 19.33
C GLN A 289 -26.93 5.31 20.69
N TYR A 290 -26.20 5.56 21.78
CA TYR A 290 -26.79 5.69 23.11
C TYR A 290 -27.75 6.89 23.24
N LEU A 291 -27.42 8.02 22.60
CA LEU A 291 -28.26 9.23 22.59
C LEU A 291 -29.41 9.17 21.58
N GLY A 292 -29.60 8.06 20.85
CA GLY A 292 -30.66 7.91 19.85
C GLY A 292 -30.55 8.87 18.66
N ALA A 293 -29.36 9.41 18.39
CA ALA A 293 -29.15 10.28 17.25
C ALA A 293 -29.35 9.48 15.94
N PRO A 294 -29.98 10.06 14.90
CA PRO A 294 -30.19 9.36 13.64
C PRO A 294 -28.83 8.91 13.08
N ALA A 295 -28.74 7.61 12.76
CA ALA A 295 -27.55 7.03 12.15
C ALA A 295 -27.30 7.74 10.81
N GLN A 296 -26.05 8.15 10.56
CA GLN A 296 -25.65 8.52 9.21
C GLN A 296 -25.73 7.25 8.37
N THR A 297 -26.68 7.22 7.44
CA THR A 297 -26.98 6.07 6.59
C THR A 297 -26.94 6.53 5.15
N GLY A 298 -26.34 5.71 4.28
CA GLY A 298 -26.21 5.99 2.85
C GLY A 298 -24.77 6.06 2.34
N LEU A 299 -24.64 6.32 1.04
CA LEU A 299 -23.36 6.51 0.37
C LEU A 299 -22.76 7.86 0.82
N PRO A 300 -21.59 7.87 1.47
CA PRO A 300 -20.92 9.11 1.82
C PRO A 300 -20.42 9.83 0.55
N THR A 301 -20.80 11.09 0.38
CA THR A 301 -20.07 12.02 -0.52
C THR A 301 -18.67 12.28 0.07
N SER A 302 -17.73 12.81 -0.73
CA SER A 302 -16.37 13.15 -0.24
C SER A 302 -16.40 13.97 1.05
N ASP A 303 -17.37 14.87 1.18
CA ASP A 303 -17.60 15.75 2.33
C ASP A 303 -18.18 15.04 3.57
N GLN A 304 -18.60 13.78 3.44
CA GLN A 304 -19.15 12.95 4.52
C GLN A 304 -18.17 11.90 5.06
N ILE A 305 -17.00 11.75 4.43
CA ILE A 305 -15.90 10.96 4.99
C ILE A 305 -15.42 11.70 6.25
N HIS A 306 -15.39 11.01 7.40
CA HIS A 306 -15.00 11.66 8.65
C HIS A 306 -13.62 12.33 8.48
N TRP A 307 -13.46 13.57 8.95
CA TRP A 307 -12.21 14.33 8.82
C TRP A 307 -11.04 13.73 9.64
N TYR A 308 -11.36 12.82 10.57
CA TYR A 308 -10.44 12.38 11.62
C TYR A 308 -9.40 11.38 11.11
N PRO A 309 -9.76 10.35 10.29
CA PRO A 309 -8.78 9.56 9.55
C PRO A 309 -7.80 10.42 8.76
N ALA A 310 -8.26 11.41 8.00
CA ALA A 310 -7.39 12.30 7.23
C ALA A 310 -6.45 13.11 8.15
N PHE A 311 -6.95 13.60 9.29
CA PHE A 311 -6.14 14.27 10.30
C PHE A 311 -5.09 13.33 10.90
N VAL A 312 -5.48 12.11 11.31
CA VAL A 312 -4.58 11.08 11.85
C VAL A 312 -3.46 10.78 10.87
N TYR A 313 -3.79 10.47 9.61
CA TYR A 313 -2.78 10.19 8.58
C TYR A 313 -1.80 11.35 8.42
N ARG A 314 -2.29 12.59 8.41
CA ARG A 314 -1.46 13.80 8.30
C ARG A 314 -0.51 14.00 9.48
N ILE A 315 -0.91 13.65 10.70
CA ILE A 315 -0.07 13.80 11.90
C ILE A 315 0.85 12.59 12.14
N THR A 316 0.49 11.40 11.66
CA THR A 316 1.31 10.19 11.77
C THR A 316 2.28 10.04 10.61
N GLU A 317 2.09 10.71 9.48
CA GLU A 317 2.98 10.68 8.31
C GLU A 317 4.47 10.91 8.67
N PRO A 318 4.84 11.88 9.54
CA PRO A 318 6.24 12.08 9.94
C PRO A 318 6.76 10.99 10.87
N ILE A 319 5.89 10.35 11.65
CA ILE A 319 6.23 9.37 12.69
C ILE A 319 6.36 7.98 12.08
N VAL A 320 5.39 7.53 11.27
CA VAL A 320 5.49 6.24 10.56
C VAL A 320 6.72 6.23 9.64
N GLY A 321 7.02 7.37 9.00
CA GLY A 321 8.25 7.52 8.21
C GLY A 321 9.55 7.39 9.02
N SER A 322 9.54 7.63 10.34
CA SER A 322 10.72 7.48 11.20
C SER A 322 10.87 6.07 11.79
N TRP A 323 9.78 5.30 11.91
CA TRP A 323 9.82 3.93 12.45
C TRP A 323 10.41 2.95 11.42
N TYR A 324 10.15 3.17 10.13
CA TYR A 324 10.86 2.46 9.05
C TYR A 324 12.37 2.78 8.95
N HIS A 325 12.84 3.83 9.64
CA HIS A 325 14.27 4.16 9.72
C HIS A 325 14.97 3.59 10.96
N ALA A 326 14.23 3.08 11.95
CA ALA A 326 14.82 2.61 13.20
C ALA A 326 15.33 1.16 13.13
N ASP A 327 14.73 0.30 12.30
CA ASP A 327 15.12 -1.12 12.21
C ASP A 327 16.14 -1.40 11.08
N ALA A 328 16.67 -0.37 10.42
CA ALA A 328 17.76 -0.47 9.43
C ALA A 328 19.12 -0.02 9.99
N ILE A 329 19.22 0.21 11.30
CA ILE A 329 20.48 0.51 11.99
C ILE A 329 20.55 -0.37 13.24
N ASP A 330 20.84 -1.65 13.02
CA ASP A 330 21.62 -2.52 13.90
C ASP A 330 21.51 -3.96 13.36
N VAL A 331 22.39 -4.33 12.41
CA VAL A 331 23.35 -5.46 12.44
C VAL A 331 24.32 -5.27 11.27
#